data_AF-A0A2C6MAW9-F1
#
_entry.id   AF-A0A2C6MAW9-F1
#
_cell.length_a   1.000
_cell.length_b   1.000
_cell.length_c   1.000
_cell.angle_alpha   90.00
_cell.angle_beta   90.00
_cell.angle_gamma   90.00
#
_symmetry.space_group_name_H-M   'P 1'
#
loop_
_entity.id
_entity.type
_entity.pdbx_description
1 polymer ?
#
loop_
_entity_poly.entity_id
_entity_poly.type
_entity_poly.pdbx_seq_one_letter_code
_entity_poly.pdbx_strand_id
1 'polypeptide(L)'
;FRQVTVWLKNVIKRKLPGPLQEEVERVLEENDPREVEKMITNIERTLDEMQRAARIEGKDEGKVEVAKAALRKGFSVEDVAEITGLSWETVLGLKNEMEN
;
A
#
# COMPACT_ATOMS: atom_id res chain seq x y z
N PHE A 1 -0.37 -30.41 0.49
CA PHE A 1 -0.45 -29.99 -0.92
C PHE A 1 -1.84 -29.54 -1.33
N ARG A 2 -2.82 -30.43 -1.56
CA ARG A 2 -4.16 -30.04 -2.06
C ARG A 2 -4.90 -29.00 -1.20
N GLN A 3 -4.79 -29.06 0.13
CA GLN A 3 -5.40 -28.06 1.03
C GLN A 3 -4.74 -26.68 0.94
N VAL A 4 -3.46 -26.60 0.59
CA VAL A 4 -2.70 -25.34 0.53
C VAL A 4 -2.98 -24.61 -0.78
N THR A 5 -3.06 -25.34 -1.89
CA THR A 5 -3.51 -24.80 -3.19
C THR A 5 -4.95 -24.28 -3.09
N VAL A 6 -5.81 -25.01 -2.37
CA VAL A 6 -7.19 -24.60 -2.08
C VAL A 6 -7.24 -23.35 -1.20
N TRP A 7 -6.35 -23.22 -0.21
CA TRP A 7 -6.27 -22.01 0.62
C TRP A 7 -5.78 -20.79 -0.18
N LEU A 8 -4.71 -20.92 -0.97
CA LEU A 8 -4.18 -19.86 -1.84
C LEU A 8 -5.25 -19.35 -2.81
N LYS A 9 -5.93 -20.27 -3.50
CA LYS A 9 -7.03 -19.98 -4.43
C LYS A 9 -8.22 -19.30 -3.75
N ASN A 10 -8.53 -19.64 -2.49
CA ASN A 10 -9.70 -19.12 -1.80
C ASN A 10 -9.45 -17.87 -0.97
N VAL A 11 -8.22 -17.63 -0.51
CA VAL A 11 -7.90 -16.52 0.40
C VAL A 11 -7.14 -15.40 -0.31
N ILE A 12 -6.13 -15.74 -1.12
CA ILE A 12 -5.27 -14.74 -1.78
C ILE A 12 -5.93 -14.20 -3.05
N LYS A 13 -6.49 -15.08 -3.91
CA LYS A 13 -7.15 -14.67 -5.17
C LYS A 13 -8.16 -13.52 -4.98
N ARG A 14 -8.97 -13.60 -3.92
CA ARG A 14 -10.05 -12.64 -3.65
C ARG A 14 -9.57 -11.23 -3.30
N LYS A 15 -8.28 -11.10 -2.96
CA LYS A 15 -7.65 -9.84 -2.54
C LYS A 15 -6.84 -9.19 -3.66
N LEU A 16 -6.72 -9.84 -4.81
CA LEU A 16 -5.94 -9.36 -5.95
C LEU A 16 -6.85 -8.71 -7.01
N PRO A 17 -6.36 -7.69 -7.74
CA PRO A 17 -7.07 -7.15 -8.90
C PRO A 17 -7.17 -8.18 -10.04
N GLY A 18 -8.21 -8.09 -10.86
CA GLY A 18 -8.64 -9.12 -11.83
C GLY A 18 -7.52 -9.80 -12.63
N PRO A 19 -6.61 -9.05 -13.28
CA PRO A 19 -5.52 -9.64 -14.05
C PRO A 19 -4.57 -10.52 -13.22
N LEU A 20 -4.27 -10.12 -11.97
CA LEU A 20 -3.43 -10.89 -11.05
C LEU A 20 -4.14 -12.14 -10.51
N GLN A 21 -5.47 -12.17 -10.51
CA GLN A 21 -6.23 -13.37 -10.14
C GLN A 21 -6.06 -14.50 -11.15
N GLU A 22 -6.05 -14.16 -12.44
CA GLU A 22 -5.90 -15.14 -13.54
C GLU A 22 -4.48 -15.71 -13.61
N GLU A 23 -3.47 -14.88 -13.33
CA GLU A 23 -2.08 -15.30 -13.29
C GLU A 23 -1.81 -16.28 -12.14
N VAL A 24 -2.33 -15.99 -10.95
CA VAL A 24 -2.24 -16.90 -9.79
C VAL A 24 -2.94 -18.24 -10.06
N GLU A 25 -4.08 -18.23 -10.75
CA GLU A 25 -4.81 -19.46 -11.12
C GLU A 25 -3.93 -20.36 -12.00
N ARG A 26 -3.31 -19.80 -13.04
CA ARG A 26 -2.46 -20.52 -14.00
C ARG A 26 -1.25 -21.14 -13.33
N VAL A 27 -0.53 -20.37 -12.52
CA VAL A 27 0.70 -20.81 -11.85
C VAL A 27 0.42 -21.94 -10.85
N LEU A 28 -0.73 -21.91 -10.16
CA LEU A 28 -1.10 -22.97 -9.21
C LEU A 28 -1.42 -24.31 -9.87
N GLU A 29 -1.78 -24.32 -11.17
CA GLU A 29 -2.09 -25.54 -11.92
C GLU A 29 -0.85 -26.24 -12.51
N GLU A 30 0.28 -25.55 -12.64
CA GLU A 30 1.45 -26.02 -13.40
C GLU A 30 2.62 -26.58 -12.55
N ASN A 31 2.66 -26.41 -11.21
CA ASN A 31 3.90 -26.58 -10.44
C ASN A 31 4.01 -27.83 -9.51
N ASP A 32 5.25 -28.35 -9.35
CA ASP A 32 5.64 -29.46 -8.46
C ASP A 32 5.51 -29.10 -6.96
N PRO A 33 5.13 -30.03 -6.07
CA PRO A 33 4.99 -29.82 -4.63
C PRO A 33 6.10 -29.00 -3.94
N ARG A 34 7.37 -29.18 -4.31
CA ARG A 34 8.49 -28.45 -3.68
C ARG A 34 8.61 -27.01 -4.19
N GLU A 35 8.25 -26.77 -5.44
CA GLU A 35 8.22 -25.43 -6.03
C GLU A 35 7.04 -24.61 -5.48
N VAL A 36 5.93 -25.29 -5.16
CA VAL A 36 4.76 -24.69 -4.50
C VAL A 36 5.11 -24.13 -3.12
N GLU A 37 5.90 -24.85 -2.31
CA GLU A 37 6.32 -24.36 -0.98
C GLU A 37 7.17 -23.09 -1.07
N LYS A 38 8.16 -23.08 -1.98
CA LYS A 38 8.99 -21.89 -2.24
C LYS A 38 8.17 -20.72 -2.77
N MET A 39 7.18 -21.00 -3.60
CA MET A 39 6.26 -19.99 -4.13
C MET A 39 5.39 -19.39 -3.02
N ILE A 40 4.87 -20.19 -2.09
CA ILE A 40 4.08 -19.71 -0.94
C ILE A 40 4.89 -18.71 -0.11
N THR A 41 6.10 -19.09 0.29
CA THR A 41 6.97 -18.22 1.10
C THR A 41 7.28 -16.91 0.39
N ASN A 42 7.45 -16.94 -0.94
CA ASN A 42 7.64 -15.73 -1.73
C ASN A 42 6.38 -14.86 -1.77
N ILE A 43 5.20 -15.45 -1.97
CA ILE A 43 3.92 -14.72 -1.99
C ILE A 43 3.64 -14.11 -0.62
N GLU A 44 3.83 -14.85 0.47
CA GLU A 44 3.67 -14.35 1.84
C GLU A 44 4.56 -13.13 2.08
N ARG A 45 5.85 -13.22 1.72
CA ARG A 45 6.77 -12.09 1.84
C ARG A 45 6.34 -10.88 1.02
N THR A 46 5.92 -11.08 -0.24
CA THR A 46 5.43 -10.00 -1.09
C THR A 46 4.17 -9.35 -0.50
N LEU A 47 3.23 -10.14 0.03
CA LEU A 47 2.01 -9.62 0.66
C LEU A 47 2.32 -8.81 1.92
N ASP A 48 3.26 -9.27 2.74
CA ASP A 48 3.72 -8.53 3.92
C ASP A 48 4.39 -7.21 3.55
N GLU A 49 5.21 -7.21 2.48
CA GLU A 49 5.84 -5.99 1.94
C GLU A 49 4.78 -5.01 1.41
N MET A 50 3.80 -5.51 0.64
CA MET A 50 2.68 -4.72 0.15
C MET A 50 1.86 -4.11 1.30
N GLN A 51 1.55 -4.88 2.35
CA GLN A 51 0.81 -4.36 3.49
C GLN A 51 1.59 -3.30 4.27
N ARG A 52 2.92 -3.45 4.39
CA ARG A 52 3.78 -2.42 4.98
C ARG A 52 3.80 -1.15 4.13
N ALA A 53 3.96 -1.28 2.82
CA ALA A 53 3.95 -0.15 1.89
C ALA A 53 2.62 0.62 1.95
N ALA A 54 1.48 -0.08 1.85
CA ALA A 54 0.16 0.54 1.92
C ALA A 54 -0.09 1.28 3.25
N ARG A 55 0.43 0.77 4.37
CA ARG A 55 0.33 1.46 5.67
C ARG A 55 1.17 2.74 5.71
N ILE A 56 2.34 2.73 5.10
CA ILE A 56 3.22 3.91 5.02
C ILE A 56 2.57 4.97 4.12
N GLU A 57 2.14 4.57 2.92
CA GLU A 57 1.47 5.44 1.95
C GLU A 57 0.23 6.10 2.57
N GLY A 58 -0.67 5.33 3.19
CA GLY A 58 -1.86 5.89 3.84
C GLY A 58 -1.54 6.84 5.00
N LYS A 59 -0.41 6.64 5.71
CA LYS A 59 0.03 7.58 6.76
C LYS A 59 0.54 8.89 6.15
N ASP A 60 1.28 8.83 5.05
CA ASP A 60 1.82 10.00 4.38
C ASP A 60 0.73 10.79 3.66
N GLU A 61 -0.20 10.12 2.97
CA GLU A 61 -1.41 10.74 2.41
C GLU A 61 -2.23 11.44 3.49
N GLY A 62 -2.46 10.78 4.63
CA GLY A 62 -3.17 11.38 5.76
C GLY A 62 -2.51 12.64 6.30
N LYS A 63 -1.17 12.69 6.37
CA LYS A 63 -0.43 13.90 6.75
C LYS A 63 -0.66 15.03 5.75
N VAL A 64 -0.62 14.75 4.46
CA VAL A 64 -0.87 15.74 3.39
C VAL A 64 -2.29 16.27 3.46
N GLU A 65 -3.29 15.41 3.67
CA GLU A 65 -4.68 15.84 3.82
C GLU A 65 -4.87 16.76 5.03
N VAL A 66 -4.29 16.40 6.18
CA VAL A 66 -4.32 17.24 7.39
C VAL A 66 -3.61 18.57 7.16
N ALA A 67 -2.45 18.57 6.49
CA ALA A 67 -1.72 19.79 6.15
C ALA A 67 -2.57 20.73 5.29
N LYS A 68 -3.16 20.22 4.21
CA LYS A 68 -4.07 20.98 3.34
C LYS A 68 -5.27 21.53 4.12
N ALA A 69 -5.86 20.73 5.01
CA ALA A 69 -6.99 21.17 5.82
C ALA A 69 -6.62 22.28 6.81
N ALA A 70 -5.45 22.20 7.44
CA ALA A 70 -4.95 23.21 8.36
C ALA A 70 -4.59 24.52 7.64
N LEU A 71 -3.93 24.45 6.48
CA LEU A 71 -3.65 25.62 5.64
C LEU A 71 -4.95 26.35 5.23
N ARG A 72 -6.00 25.63 4.82
CA ARG A 72 -7.33 26.23 4.52
C ARG A 72 -7.95 26.94 5.71
N LYS A 73 -7.64 26.50 6.94
CA LYS A 73 -8.10 27.13 8.17
C LYS A 73 -7.25 28.33 8.59
N GLY A 74 -6.20 28.67 7.83
CA GLY A 74 -5.36 29.84 8.06
C GLY A 74 -4.19 29.61 9.01
N PHE A 75 -3.84 28.35 9.32
CA PHE A 75 -2.62 28.04 10.06
C PHE A 75 -1.37 28.42 9.25
N SER A 76 -0.29 28.81 9.93
CA SER A 76 0.98 29.13 9.30
C SER A 76 1.66 27.88 8.72
N VAL A 77 2.59 28.07 7.77
CA VAL A 77 3.35 26.95 7.18
C VAL A 77 4.19 26.26 8.26
N GLU A 78 4.71 27.04 9.20
CA GLU A 78 5.50 26.60 10.35
C GLU A 78 4.68 25.72 11.30
N ASP A 79 3.50 26.19 11.74
CA ASP A 79 2.61 25.43 12.63
C ASP A 79 2.17 24.12 11.96
N VAL A 80 1.84 24.16 10.68
CA VAL A 80 1.40 22.98 9.93
C VAL A 80 2.52 21.96 9.77
N ALA A 81 3.76 22.41 9.50
CA ALA A 81 4.92 21.53 9.44
C ALA A 81 5.16 20.83 10.80
N GLU A 82 5.05 21.57 11.91
CA GLU A 82 5.16 20.99 13.26
C GLU A 82 4.06 19.97 13.55
N ILE A 83 2.79 20.31 13.28
CA ILE A 83 1.63 19.44 13.57
C ILE A 83 1.68 18.13 12.77
N THR A 84 2.00 18.21 11.48
CA THR A 84 1.97 17.05 10.57
C THR A 84 3.26 16.26 10.55
N GLY A 85 4.36 16.85 11.03
CA GLY A 85 5.71 16.30 10.90
C GLY A 85 6.14 16.18 9.44
N LEU A 86 5.68 17.08 8.58
CA LEU A 86 6.18 17.27 7.21
C LEU A 86 7.28 18.33 7.21
N SER A 87 8.14 18.34 6.20
CA SER A 87 9.11 19.42 6.06
C SER A 87 8.40 20.73 5.72
N TRP A 88 9.01 21.84 6.14
CA TRP A 88 8.51 23.18 5.80
C TRP A 88 8.39 23.36 4.27
N GLU A 89 9.36 22.87 3.50
CA GLU A 89 9.36 22.92 2.03
C GLU A 89 8.16 22.19 1.43
N THR A 90 7.83 21.00 1.94
CA THR A 90 6.65 20.25 1.48
C THR A 90 5.37 21.03 1.77
N VAL A 91 5.22 21.57 2.98
CA VAL A 91 4.02 22.34 3.36
C VAL A 91 3.91 23.63 2.54
N LEU A 92 5.03 24.32 2.28
CA LEU A 92 5.05 25.50 1.42
C LEU A 92 4.63 25.15 -0.01
N GLY A 93 5.15 24.04 -0.57
CA GLY A 93 4.75 23.55 -1.88
C GLY A 93 3.24 23.30 -1.96
N LEU A 94 2.69 22.60 -0.96
CA LEU A 94 1.25 22.35 -0.86
C LEU A 94 0.44 23.64 -0.82
N LYS A 95 0.90 24.66 -0.08
CA LYS A 95 0.23 25.96 -0.01
C LYS A 95 0.20 26.64 -1.39
N ASN A 96 1.34 26.68 -2.08
CA ASN A 96 1.43 27.30 -3.41
C ASN A 96 0.59 26.57 -4.46
N GLU A 97 0.50 25.24 -4.40
CA GLU A 97 -0.39 24.45 -5.28
C GLU A 97 -1.87 24.76 -5.06
N MET A 98 -2.27 25.21 -3.87
CA MET A 98 -3.66 25.54 -3.53
C MET A 98 -4.05 26.98 -3.89
N GLU A 99 -3.06 27.85 -4.11
CA GLU A 99 -3.25 29.26 -4.49
C GLU A 99 -3.22 29.47 -6.02
N ASN A 100 -2.79 28.45 -6.78
CA ASN A 100 -2.87 28.38 -8.26
C ASN A 100 -4.17 27.73 -8.73
#